data_AF-A0A529LXV5-F1
#
_entry.id   AF-A0A529LXV5-F1
#
_cell.length_a   1.000
_cell.length_b   1.000
_cell.length_c   1.000
_cell.angle_alpha   90.00
_cell.angle_beta   90.00
_cell.angle_gamma   90.00
#
_symmetry.space_group_name_H-M   'P 1'
#
loop_
_entity.id
_entity.type
_entity.pdbx_description
1 polymer ?
#
loop_
_entity_poly.entity_id
_entity_poly.type
_entity_poly.pdbx_seq_one_letter_code
_entity_poly.pdbx_strand_id
1 'polypeptide(L)'
;QIIEALEQGVKPWTQPWSAAHAAGHVSRPLRHNGKPYAGINVLTLWASAMTGHYAAPIWMTFKQAIELGGRVRKGEKGSPVVYADTLRRTETDEATGDEAERFIPFLKAYTVFN
;
A
#
# COMPACT_ATOMS: atom_id res chain seq x y z
N GLN A 1 6.42 -9.13 -9.03
CA GLN A 1 6.63 -7.70 -8.72
C GLN A 1 8.08 -7.35 -8.44
N ILE A 2 8.63 -7.46 -7.21
CA ILE A 2 10.03 -7.01 -6.97
C ILE A 2 11.05 -7.91 -7.65
N ILE A 3 10.95 -9.23 -7.47
CA ILE A 3 11.85 -10.21 -8.11
C ILE A 3 11.77 -10.09 -9.63
N GLU A 4 10.56 -10.10 -10.17
CA GLU A 4 10.28 -9.91 -11.61
C GLU A 4 10.86 -8.60 -12.19
N ALA A 5 10.75 -7.48 -11.46
CA ALA A 5 11.37 -6.22 -11.89
C ALA A 5 12.90 -6.33 -11.92
N LEU A 6 13.50 -7.03 -10.94
CA LEU A 6 14.93 -7.29 -10.91
C LEU A 6 15.37 -8.23 -12.05
N GLU A 7 14.57 -9.22 -12.38
CA GLU A 7 14.79 -10.12 -13.53
C GLU A 7 14.77 -9.34 -14.86
N GLN A 8 13.97 -8.28 -14.94
CA GLN A 8 13.96 -7.33 -16.07
C GLN A 8 15.10 -6.29 -16.02
N GLY A 9 16.03 -6.41 -15.07
CA GLY A 9 17.16 -5.49 -14.89
C GLY A 9 16.78 -4.15 -14.25
N VAL A 10 15.53 -3.99 -13.80
CA VAL A 10 15.04 -2.78 -13.16
C VAL A 10 15.24 -2.89 -11.65
N LYS A 11 16.01 -1.97 -11.07
CA LYS A 11 16.13 -1.82 -9.61
C LYS A 11 15.00 -0.91 -9.09
N PRO A 12 13.97 -1.45 -8.41
CA PRO A 12 12.76 -0.69 -8.06
C PRO A 12 13.02 0.49 -7.12
N TRP A 13 14.08 0.42 -6.33
CA TRP A 13 14.47 1.45 -5.35
C TRP A 13 15.45 2.49 -5.90
N THR A 14 15.99 2.33 -7.11
CA THR A 14 16.88 3.31 -7.74
C THR A 14 16.24 4.09 -8.88
N GLN A 15 14.97 3.86 -9.22
CA GLN A 15 14.30 4.59 -10.30
C GLN A 15 13.80 5.96 -9.81
N PRO A 16 14.42 7.07 -10.24
CA PRO A 16 13.98 8.44 -9.93
C PRO A 16 13.13 8.93 -11.11
N TRP A 17 11.82 8.71 -11.02
CA TRP A 17 10.84 8.85 -12.10
C TRP A 17 11.07 10.06 -13.03
N SER A 18 11.38 9.73 -14.29
CA SER A 18 11.43 10.56 -15.48
C SER A 18 11.27 9.57 -16.64
N ALA A 19 10.45 9.71 -17.69
CA ALA A 19 9.64 10.82 -18.18
C ALA A 19 8.49 10.26 -19.02
N ALA A 20 7.29 10.17 -18.43
CA ALA A 20 6.04 10.16 -19.20
C ALA A 20 4.94 11.01 -18.53
N HIS A 21 5.24 11.68 -17.41
CA HIS A 21 4.32 12.63 -16.79
C HIS A 21 4.71 14.05 -17.15
N ALA A 22 3.96 14.58 -18.10
CA ALA A 22 3.76 16.01 -18.32
C ALA A 22 2.99 16.69 -17.16
N ALA A 23 3.16 16.29 -15.90
CA ALA A 23 2.34 16.76 -14.78
C ALA A 23 3.05 16.88 -13.40
N GLY A 24 4.37 17.12 -13.38
CA GLY A 24 5.06 17.64 -12.19
C GLY A 24 6.04 16.68 -11.50
N HIS A 25 6.64 17.18 -10.40
CA HIS A 25 7.65 16.48 -9.61
C HIS A 25 7.20 15.08 -9.21
N VAL A 26 8.16 14.16 -9.15
CA VAL A 26 7.91 12.85 -8.60
C VAL A 26 7.35 12.97 -7.20
N SER A 27 6.08 12.60 -7.04
CA SER A 27 5.44 12.49 -5.74
C SER A 27 5.35 11.03 -5.32
N ARG A 28 5.47 10.82 -4.00
CA ARG A 28 5.17 9.52 -3.39
C ARG A 28 3.70 9.19 -3.66
N PRO A 29 3.33 7.91 -3.83
CA PRO A 29 1.93 7.52 -3.87
C PRO A 29 1.21 8.04 -2.64
N LEU A 30 0.02 8.59 -2.84
CA LEU A 30 -0.80 9.24 -1.83
C LEU A 30 -2.02 8.36 -1.53
N ARG A 31 -2.46 8.38 -0.28
CA ARG A 31 -3.75 7.84 0.13
C ARG A 31 -4.87 8.78 -0.35
N HIS A 32 -6.12 8.32 -0.29
CA HIS A 32 -7.32 9.12 -0.59
C HIS A 32 -7.39 10.48 0.16
N ASN A 33 -6.70 10.61 1.30
CA ASN A 33 -6.65 11.83 2.11
C ASN A 33 -5.38 12.68 1.89
N GLY A 34 -4.62 12.42 0.83
CA GLY A 34 -3.40 13.14 0.50
C GLY A 34 -2.17 12.76 1.34
N LYS A 35 -2.30 11.88 2.33
CA LYS A 35 -1.13 11.42 3.12
C LYS A 35 -0.27 10.46 2.28
N PRO A 36 1.05 10.65 2.21
CA PRO A 36 1.92 9.77 1.45
C PRO A 36 2.03 8.38 2.08
N TYR A 37 2.09 7.35 1.24
CA TYR A 37 2.45 5.99 1.65
C TYR A 37 3.92 5.95 2.10
N ALA A 38 4.26 4.99 2.96
CA ALA A 38 5.59 4.81 3.53
C ALA A 38 6.08 3.36 3.42
N GLY A 39 7.40 3.18 3.52
CA GLY A 39 8.05 1.88 3.47
C GLY A 39 7.83 1.15 2.14
N ILE A 40 7.63 -0.16 2.23
CA ILE A 40 7.50 -1.05 1.07
C ILE A 40 6.35 -0.67 0.13
N ASN A 41 5.27 -0.10 0.67
CA ASN A 41 4.11 0.31 -0.12
C ASN A 41 4.45 1.35 -1.18
N VAL A 42 5.49 2.16 -0.97
CA VAL A 42 5.93 3.13 -1.97
C VAL A 42 6.45 2.41 -3.21
N LEU A 43 7.31 1.40 -3.03
CA LEU A 43 7.87 0.59 -4.11
C LEU A 43 6.79 -0.26 -4.80
N THR A 44 5.92 -0.90 -4.02
CA THR A 44 4.84 -1.74 -4.55
C THR A 44 3.84 -0.95 -5.39
N LEU A 45 3.48 0.26 -4.94
CA LEU A 45 2.55 1.12 -5.67
C LEU A 45 3.19 1.75 -6.90
N TRP A 46 4.48 2.11 -6.88
CA TRP A 46 5.17 2.55 -8.08
C TRP A 46 5.27 1.45 -9.14
N ALA A 47 5.62 0.22 -8.74
CA ALA A 47 5.61 -0.92 -9.64
C ALA A 47 4.21 -1.14 -10.25
N SER A 48 3.17 -1.05 -9.42
CA SER A 48 1.80 -1.19 -9.88
C SER A 48 1.36 -0.04 -10.81
N ALA A 49 1.80 1.18 -10.55
CA ALA A 49 1.55 2.35 -11.41
C ALA A 49 2.12 2.13 -12.82
N MET A 50 3.34 1.58 -12.90
CA MET A 50 4.01 1.32 -14.17
C MET A 50 3.33 0.21 -14.96
N THR A 51 3.01 -0.92 -14.31
CA THR A 51 2.34 -2.05 -14.98
C THR A 51 0.92 -1.69 -15.42
N GLY A 52 0.21 -0.86 -14.65
CA GLY A 52 -1.15 -0.41 -14.95
C GLY A 52 -1.25 0.87 -15.78
N HIS A 53 -0.12 1.51 -16.13
CA HIS A 53 -0.07 2.81 -16.80
C HIS A 53 -0.89 3.91 -16.11
N TYR A 54 -0.86 3.92 -14.78
CA TYR A 54 -1.63 4.84 -13.96
C TYR A 54 -0.92 6.18 -13.79
N ALA A 55 -1.66 7.27 -14.04
CA ALA A 55 -1.09 8.63 -14.00
C ALA A 55 -1.32 9.38 -12.68
N ALA A 56 -2.41 9.08 -11.98
CA ALA A 56 -2.70 9.75 -10.71
C ALA A 56 -1.80 9.19 -9.60
N PRO A 57 -1.31 10.01 -8.66
CA PRO A 57 -0.57 9.50 -7.51
C PRO A 57 -1.49 8.97 -6.40
N ILE A 58 -2.82 9.09 -6.53
CA ILE A 58 -3.78 8.79 -5.46
C ILE A 58 -4.23 7.33 -5.53
N TRP A 59 -4.19 6.64 -4.40
CA TRP A 59 -4.62 5.27 -4.25
C TRP A 59 -5.63 5.14 -3.12
N MET A 60 -6.67 4.34 -3.33
CA MET A 60 -7.74 4.15 -2.36
C MET A 60 -8.35 2.76 -2.42
N THR A 61 -8.94 2.31 -1.32
CA THR A 61 -9.68 1.04 -1.30
C THR A 61 -11.01 1.17 -2.05
N PHE A 62 -11.59 0.04 -2.43
CA PHE A 62 -12.90 0.01 -3.10
C PHE A 62 -13.99 0.75 -2.29
N LYS A 63 -14.01 0.57 -0.96
CA LYS A 63 -14.97 1.23 -0.08
C LYS A 63 -14.79 2.75 -0.09
N GLN A 64 -13.55 3.22 0.00
CA GLN A 64 -13.23 4.66 -0.05
C GLN A 64 -13.62 5.28 -1.40
N ALA A 65 -13.45 4.56 -2.51
CA ALA A 65 -13.91 5.04 -3.81
C ALA A 65 -15.42 5.26 -3.83
N ILE A 66 -16.20 4.34 -3.28
CA ILE A 66 -17.67 4.46 -3.17
C ILE A 66 -18.06 5.61 -2.23
N GLU A 67 -17.41 5.74 -1.07
CA GLU A 67 -17.68 6.81 -0.11
C GLU A 67 -17.43 8.21 -0.69
N LEU A 68 -16.49 8.32 -1.63
CA LEU A 68 -16.21 9.55 -2.38
C LEU A 68 -17.12 9.77 -3.60
N GLY A 69 -18.14 8.92 -3.79
CA GLY A 69 -19.06 8.97 -4.94
C GLY A 69 -18.48 8.41 -6.24
N GLY A 70 -17.29 7.82 -6.18
CA GLY A 70 -16.63 7.14 -7.28
C GLY A 70 -17.04 5.67 -7.41
N ARG A 71 -16.54 5.02 -8.46
CA ARG A 71 -16.67 3.58 -8.67
C ARG A 71 -15.43 3.02 -9.32
N VAL A 72 -15.01 1.83 -8.90
CA VAL A 72 -13.97 1.07 -9.60
C VAL A 72 -14.60 0.44 -10.85
N ARG A 73 -13.96 0.61 -12.01
CA ARG A 73 -14.48 0.06 -13.27
C ARG A 73 -14.45 -1.47 -13.24
N LYS A 74 -15.43 -2.10 -13.89
CA LYS A 74 -15.50 -3.56 -13.97
C LYS A 74 -14.27 -4.09 -14.71
N GLY A 75 -13.58 -5.07 -14.12
CA GLY A 75 -12.37 -5.67 -14.69
C GLY A 75 -11.06 -5.06 -14.21
N GLU A 76 -11.10 -3.96 -13.46
CA GLU A 76 -9.90 -3.36 -12.87
C GLU A 76 -9.27 -4.28 -11.83
N LYS A 77 -7.94 -4.36 -11.87
CA LYS A 77 -7.15 -5.16 -10.92
C LYS A 77 -6.56 -4.23 -9.87
N GLY A 78 -6.92 -4.48 -8.61
CA GLY A 78 -6.36 -3.73 -7.50
C GLY A 78 -4.92 -4.12 -7.19
N SER A 79 -4.20 -3.20 -6.56
CA SER A 79 -2.81 -3.34 -6.14
C SER A 79 -2.72 -3.63 -4.64
N PRO A 80 -1.84 -4.56 -4.21
CA PRO A 80 -1.69 -4.88 -2.81
C PRO A 80 -0.87 -3.82 -2.07
N VAL A 81 -1.29 -3.48 -0.86
CA VAL A 81 -0.52 -2.70 0.12
C VAL A 81 -0.59 -3.39 1.48
N VAL A 82 0.42 -3.19 2.32
CA VAL A 82 0.52 -3.82 3.64
C VAL A 82 0.46 -2.80 4.77
N TYR A 83 -0.14 -3.20 5.87
CA TYR A 83 -0.18 -2.48 7.13
C TYR A 83 0.38 -3.39 8.21
N ALA A 84 1.46 -2.96 8.86
CA ALA A 84 2.07 -3.66 9.98
C ALA A 84 1.81 -2.84 11.25
N ASP A 85 1.35 -3.50 12.30
CA ASP A 85 1.09 -2.87 13.60
C ASP A 85 1.05 -3.96 14.68
N THR A 86 0.88 -3.57 15.94
CA THR A 86 0.91 -4.45 17.09
C THR A 86 -0.42 -4.38 17.84
N LEU A 87 -1.08 -5.52 18.01
CA LEU A 87 -2.32 -5.63 18.77
C LEU A 87 -1.99 -5.79 20.27
N ARG A 88 -2.58 -4.94 21.12
CA ARG A 88 -2.52 -5.11 22.58
C ARG A 88 -3.68 -6.01 23.03
N ARG A 89 -3.37 -7.09 23.74
CA ARG A 89 -4.35 -8.03 24.30
C ARG A 89 -4.03 -8.30 25.76
N THR A 90 -5.03 -8.18 26.63
CA THR A 90 -4.93 -8.65 28.00
C THR A 90 -5.27 -10.13 28.02
N GLU A 91 -4.34 -10.96 28.49
CA GLU A 91 -4.55 -12.40 28.70
C GLU A 91 -4.35 -12.69 30.20
N THR A 92 -5.24 -13.51 30.76
CA THR A 92 -5.08 -14.01 32.13
C THR A 92 -4.09 -15.16 32.08
N ASP A 93 -3.01 -15.06 32.86
CA ASP A 93 -2.03 -16.13 33.01
C ASP A 93 -2.71 -17.35 33.64
N GLU A 94 -2.74 -18.48 32.93
CA GLU A 94 -3.39 -19.70 33.42
C GLU A 94 -2.71 -20.29 34.67
N ALA A 95 -1.45 -19.92 34.94
CA ALA A 95 -0.66 -20.41 36.07
C ALA A 95 -0.75 -19.51 37.31
N THR A 96 -0.83 -18.18 37.16
CA THR A 96 -0.89 -17.25 38.30
C THR A 96 -2.25 -16.59 38.49
N GLY A 97 -3.14 -16.64 37.50
CA GLY A 97 -4.43 -15.94 37.50
C GLY A 97 -4.30 -14.41 37.32
N ASP A 98 -3.10 -13.90 37.08
CA ASP A 98 -2.84 -12.47 36.90
C ASP A 98 -3.15 -12.03 35.47
N GLU A 99 -3.63 -10.79 35.33
CA GLU A 99 -3.78 -10.17 34.01
C GLU A 99 -2.42 -9.68 33.49
N ALA A 100 -1.96 -10.24 32.37
CA ALA A 100 -0.76 -9.80 31.68
C ALA A 100 -1.11 -9.11 30.36
N GLU A 101 -0.46 -7.98 30.09
CA GLU A 101 -0.54 -7.34 28.77
C GLU A 101 0.42 -8.02 27.78
N ARG A 102 -0.13 -8.45 26.64
CA ARG A 102 0.64 -9.03 25.54
C ARG A 102 0.51 -8.18 24.28
N PHE A 103 1.63 -8.03 23.61
CA PHE A 103 1.74 -7.32 22.34
C PHE A 103 1.95 -8.34 21.20
N ILE A 104 0.98 -8.43 20.29
CA ILE A 104 0.98 -9.40 19.19
C ILE A 104 1.22 -8.63 17.87
N PRO A 105 2.40 -8.74 17.24
CA PRO A 105 2.64 -8.09 15.96
C PRO A 105 1.80 -8.75 14.87
N PHE A 106 1.24 -7.94 13.97
CA PHE A 106 0.47 -8.42 12.83
C PHE A 106 0.82 -7.67 11.54
N LEU A 107 0.54 -8.34 10.42
CA LEU A 107 0.62 -7.77 9.09
C LEU A 107 -0.71 -8.01 8.38
N LYS A 108 -1.31 -6.93 7.88
CA LYS A 108 -2.57 -6.98 7.14
C LYS A 108 -2.38 -6.46 5.72
N ALA A 109 -2.80 -7.25 4.75
CA ALA A 109 -2.84 -6.83 3.35
C ALA A 109 -4.17 -6.12 3.05
N TYR A 110 -4.10 -5.10 2.20
CA TYR A 110 -5.24 -4.38 1.65
C TYR A 110 -5.09 -4.28 0.13
N THR A 111 -6.22 -4.18 -0.56
CA THR A 111 -6.27 -3.93 -2.00
C THR A 111 -6.72 -2.51 -2.26
N VAL A 112 -5.91 -1.78 -3.03
CA VAL A 112 -6.17 -0.38 -3.43
C VAL A 112 -6.21 -0.24 -4.94
N PHE A 113 -6.86 0.81 -5.41
CA PHE A 113 -7.08 1.14 -6.81
C PHE A 113 -6.61 2.57 -7.07
N ASN A 114 -6.22 2.83 -8.32
CA ASN A 114 -5.88 4.16 -8.81
C ASN A 114 -7.05 4.74 -9.61
#